data_AF-A0A7R9IAF8-F1
#
_entry.id   AF-A0A7R9IAF8-F1
#
_cell.length_a   1.000
_cell.length_b   1.000
_cell.length_c   1.000
_cell.angle_alpha   90.00
_cell.angle_beta   90.00
_cell.angle_gamma   90.00
#
_symmetry.space_group_name_H-M   'P 1'
#
loop_
_entity.id
_entity.type
_entity.pdbx_description
1 polymer ?
#
loop_
_entity_poly.entity_id
_entity_poly.type
_entity_poly.pdbx_seq_one_letter_code
_entity_poly.pdbx_strand_id
1 'polypeptide(L)'
;MLKIRIIHPNLFIFMQKYQGDVLRNNLLARYFGKNFLVKHDTLDLKKPLHLAPVTHGPGAKILSRAGRTLYDVQNHLDREGASDLVVELVIKSIHSPSIFVEAVELGIALLGGGNPIIQKSMYTKLMGGDLSQSFFK
;
A
#
# COMPACT_ATOMS: atom_id res chain seq x y z
N MET A 1 46.90 -13.12 5.46
CA MET A 1 45.67 -13.93 5.38
C MET A 1 44.50 -13.03 5.74
N LEU A 2 43.67 -12.64 4.76
CA LEU A 2 42.56 -11.69 4.96
C LEU A 2 41.49 -12.29 5.88
N LYS A 3 41.20 -11.61 6.99
CA LYS A 3 40.10 -11.93 7.91
C LYS A 3 38.78 -11.54 7.22
N ILE A 4 38.03 -12.54 6.77
CA ILE A 4 36.68 -12.38 6.23
C ILE A 4 35.80 -11.77 7.34
N ARG A 5 35.36 -10.52 7.14
CA ARG A 5 34.39 -9.86 8.02
C ARG A 5 33.06 -10.61 7.92
N ILE A 6 32.62 -11.19 9.03
CA ILE A 6 31.24 -11.66 9.20
C ILE A 6 30.36 -10.41 9.16
N ILE A 7 29.69 -10.19 8.02
CA ILE A 7 28.70 -9.13 7.87
C ILE A 7 27.46 -9.58 8.65
N HIS A 8 27.12 -8.87 9.71
CA HIS A 8 25.93 -9.12 10.53
C HIS A 8 24.68 -9.16 9.64
N PRO A 9 23.71 -10.07 9.85
CA PRO A 9 22.53 -10.22 8.97
C PRO A 9 21.74 -8.91 8.78
N ASN A 10 21.65 -8.08 9.83
CA ASN A 10 21.03 -6.76 9.74
C ASN A 10 21.79 -5.77 8.81
N LEU A 11 23.12 -5.88 8.74
CA LEU A 11 23.94 -5.07 7.85
C LEU A 11 23.77 -5.53 6.40
N PHE A 12 23.63 -6.83 6.15
CA PHE A 12 23.33 -7.37 4.83
C PHE A 12 21.97 -6.90 4.29
N ILE A 13 20.91 -7.02 5.11
CA ILE A 13 19.56 -6.53 4.74
C ILE A 13 19.56 -5.02 4.51
N PHE A 14 20.28 -4.25 5.35
CA PHE A 14 20.42 -2.81 5.16
C PHE A 14 21.13 -2.46 3.86
N MET A 15 22.24 -3.15 3.54
CA MET A 15 22.98 -2.93 2.29
C MET A 15 22.14 -3.27 1.06
N GLN A 16 21.35 -4.34 1.12
CA GLN A 16 20.44 -4.72 0.04
C GLN A 16 19.34 -3.68 -0.16
N LYS A 17 18.73 -3.20 0.93
CA LYS A 17 17.74 -2.12 0.87
C LYS A 17 18.33 -0.83 0.28
N TYR A 18 19.54 -0.46 0.71
CA TYR A 18 20.24 0.72 0.23
C TYR A 18 20.51 0.66 -1.28
N GLN A 19 21.06 -0.45 -1.78
CA GLN A 19 21.29 -0.64 -3.22
C GLN A 19 19.98 -0.56 -4.01
N GLY A 20 18.88 -1.12 -3.48
CA GLY A 20 17.55 -1.04 -4.08
C GLY A 20 17.02 0.40 -4.17
N ASP A 21 17.20 1.20 -3.12
CA ASP A 21 16.76 2.60 -3.12
C ASP A 21 17.60 3.48 -4.09
N VAL A 22 18.91 3.21 -4.22
CA VAL A 22 19.76 3.85 -5.24
C VAL A 22 19.27 3.53 -6.65
N LEU A 23 18.98 2.26 -6.94
CA LEU A 23 18.46 1.88 -8.25
C LEU A 23 17.10 2.54 -8.52
N ARG A 24 16.19 2.52 -7.53
CA ARG A 24 14.88 3.20 -7.62
C ARG A 24 15.05 4.67 -7.98
N ASN A 25 15.92 5.40 -7.29
CA ASN A 25 16.12 6.83 -7.53
C ASN A 25 16.68 7.11 -8.93
N ASN A 26 17.59 6.27 -9.42
CA ASN A 26 18.09 6.36 -10.79
C ASN A 26 16.97 6.13 -11.82
N LEU A 27 16.14 5.11 -11.63
CA LEU A 27 15.00 4.83 -12.52
C LEU A 27 13.98 5.97 -12.48
N LEU A 28 13.63 6.49 -11.30
CA LEU A 28 12.70 7.60 -11.17
C LEU A 28 13.22 8.86 -11.85
N ALA A 29 14.49 9.21 -11.65
CA ALA A 29 15.10 10.34 -12.34
C ALA A 29 15.11 10.15 -13.87
N ARG A 30 15.28 8.92 -14.34
CA ARG A 30 15.28 8.57 -15.77
C ARG A 30 13.90 8.68 -16.40
N TYR A 31 12.85 8.18 -15.74
CA TYR A 31 11.50 8.11 -16.31
C TYR A 31 10.65 9.37 -16.03
N PHE A 32 10.83 9.99 -14.86
CA PHE A 32 10.02 11.14 -14.42
C PHE A 32 10.82 12.45 -14.32
N GLY A 33 12.13 12.40 -14.61
CA GLY A 33 13.03 13.55 -14.54
C GLY A 33 13.52 13.87 -13.13
N LYS A 34 14.61 14.63 -13.03
CA LYS A 34 15.24 15.00 -11.74
C LYS A 34 14.31 15.81 -10.81
N ASN A 35 13.37 16.56 -11.39
CA ASN A 35 12.38 17.36 -10.65
C ASN A 35 11.35 16.50 -9.89
N PHE A 36 11.17 15.24 -10.30
CA PHE A 36 10.29 14.30 -9.60
C PHE A 36 10.82 13.97 -8.20
N LEU A 37 12.15 13.86 -8.06
CA LEU A 37 12.80 13.60 -6.77
C LEU A 37 12.68 14.79 -5.82
N VAL A 38 12.88 16.02 -6.33
CA VAL A 38 12.78 17.25 -5.52
C VAL A 38 11.36 17.45 -4.98
N LYS A 39 10.32 17.13 -5.78
CA LYS A 39 8.92 17.19 -5.32
C LYS A 39 8.65 16.21 -4.18
N HIS A 40 9.35 15.09 -4.13
CA HIS A 40 9.14 14.06 -3.13
C HIS A 40 9.87 14.41 -1.81
N ASP A 41 11.07 14.99 -1.89
CA ASP A 41 11.82 15.51 -0.73
C ASP A 41 11.24 16.83 -0.15
N THR A 42 10.54 17.64 -0.95
CA THR A 42 9.96 18.94 -0.49
C THR A 42 8.56 18.83 0.12
N LEU A 43 7.85 17.71 -0.09
CA LEU A 43 6.61 17.42 0.63
C LEU A 43 6.84 17.12 2.11
N ASP A 44 8.10 16.95 2.52
CA ASP A 44 8.52 16.55 3.86
C ASP A 44 8.53 17.68 4.91
N LEU A 45 8.13 18.94 4.61
CA LEU A 45 8.18 19.97 5.66
C LEU A 45 7.21 21.16 5.67
N LYS A 46 6.49 21.54 4.61
CA LYS A 46 5.85 22.89 4.60
C LYS A 46 4.47 23.05 3.97
N LYS A 47 3.63 22.02 3.89
CA LYS A 47 2.20 22.26 3.59
C LYS A 47 1.34 21.62 4.66
N PRO A 48 0.59 22.40 5.46
CA PRO A 48 -0.59 21.87 6.10
C PRO A 48 -1.55 21.57 4.94
N LEU A 49 -1.44 20.36 4.38
CA LEU A 49 -2.57 19.75 3.71
C LEU A 49 -3.71 19.84 4.71
N HIS A 50 -4.88 20.27 4.25
CA HIS A 50 -6.11 20.35 5.05
C HIS A 50 -6.36 18.96 5.67
N LEU A 51 -5.72 18.71 6.80
CA LEU A 51 -5.92 17.55 7.63
C LEU A 51 -7.25 17.88 8.30
N ALA A 52 -8.33 17.40 7.69
CA ALA A 52 -9.45 16.97 8.50
C ALA A 52 -8.82 16.22 9.69
N PRO A 53 -9.23 16.50 10.94
CA PRO A 53 -8.60 15.91 12.09
C PRO A 53 -8.78 14.40 11.97
N VAL A 54 -7.77 13.69 11.42
CA VAL A 54 -7.75 12.23 11.37
C VAL A 54 -7.38 11.81 12.77
N THR A 55 -8.39 11.89 13.62
CA THR A 55 -8.38 11.42 14.99
C THR A 55 -8.32 9.90 14.93
N HIS A 56 -7.12 9.39 15.23
CA HIS A 56 -6.82 8.07 15.81
C HIS A 56 -6.70 6.88 14.84
N GLY A 57 -5.45 6.49 14.52
CA GLY A 57 -5.14 5.11 14.12
C GLY A 57 -3.84 4.93 13.31
N PRO A 58 -3.38 3.68 13.10
CA PRO A 58 -2.23 3.33 12.26
C PRO A 58 -2.28 3.87 10.82
N GLY A 59 -3.44 4.33 10.33
CA GLY A 59 -3.64 4.92 9.01
C GLY A 59 -2.94 6.27 8.78
N ALA A 60 -2.51 6.98 9.83
CA ALA A 60 -1.76 8.23 9.71
C ALA A 60 -0.29 8.02 9.25
N LYS A 61 0.15 6.77 9.12
CA LYS A 61 1.52 6.43 8.69
C LYS A 61 1.81 7.01 7.32
N ILE A 62 2.86 7.83 7.22
CA ILE A 62 3.38 8.32 5.94
C ILE A 62 4.10 7.17 5.22
N LEU A 63 3.68 6.93 3.98
CA LEU A 63 4.36 6.02 3.07
C LEU A 63 5.47 6.78 2.39
N SER A 64 6.69 6.67 2.93
CA SER A 64 7.86 7.46 2.52
C SER A 64 7.97 7.50 1.00
N ARG A 65 7.99 6.37 0.30
CA ARG A 65 8.10 6.29 -1.18
C ARG A 65 6.95 6.93 -1.97
N ALA A 66 5.77 7.06 -1.39
CA ALA A 66 4.60 7.67 -2.04
C ALA A 66 4.42 9.15 -1.67
N GLY A 67 5.00 9.60 -0.56
CA GLY A 67 4.81 10.97 -0.05
C GLY A 67 3.36 11.25 0.34
N ARG A 68 2.58 10.21 0.66
CA ARG A 68 1.17 10.27 1.07
C ARG A 68 0.97 9.43 2.33
N THR A 69 -0.10 9.72 3.08
CA THR A 69 -0.49 8.83 4.18
C THR A 69 -1.03 7.51 3.63
N LEU A 70 -0.95 6.45 4.43
CA LEU A 70 -1.61 5.18 4.12
C LEU A 70 -3.11 5.39 3.86
N TYR A 71 -3.74 6.22 4.71
CA TYR A 71 -5.15 6.60 4.56
C TYR A 71 -5.46 7.23 3.19
N ASP A 72 -4.64 8.17 2.72
CA ASP A 72 -4.84 8.82 1.42
C ASP A 72 -4.74 7.82 0.26
N VAL A 73 -3.76 6.91 0.32
CA VAL A 73 -3.56 5.90 -0.71
C VAL A 73 -4.72 4.91 -0.73
N GLN A 74 -5.15 4.41 0.43
CA GLN A 74 -6.30 3.51 0.55
C GLN A 74 -7.57 4.15 -0.02
N ASN A 75 -7.86 5.39 0.37
CA ASN A 75 -9.05 6.10 -0.11
C ASN A 75 -9.00 6.37 -1.62
N HIS A 76 -7.82 6.66 -2.16
CA HIS A 76 -7.68 6.82 -3.61
C HIS A 76 -7.98 5.51 -4.34
N LEU A 77 -7.40 4.39 -3.89
CA LEU A 77 -7.65 3.08 -4.48
C LEU A 77 -9.12 2.65 -4.38
N ASP A 78 -9.78 2.95 -3.27
CA ASP A 78 -11.22 2.69 -3.09
C ASP A 78 -12.08 3.44 -4.12
N ARG A 79 -11.75 4.71 -4.38
CA ARG A 79 -12.44 5.51 -5.41
C ARG A 79 -12.23 4.95 -6.81
N GLU A 80 -11.10 4.31 -7.06
CA GLU A 80 -10.82 3.60 -8.31
C GLU A 80 -11.41 2.17 -8.33
N GLY A 81 -12.19 1.78 -7.32
CA GLY A 81 -12.92 0.50 -7.28
C GLY A 81 -12.13 -0.70 -6.75
N ALA A 82 -11.02 -0.47 -6.03
CA ALA A 82 -10.19 -1.58 -5.54
C ALA A 82 -10.91 -2.47 -4.50
N SER A 83 -11.77 -1.91 -3.65
CA SER A 83 -12.54 -2.68 -2.67
C SER A 83 -13.56 -3.62 -3.34
N ASP A 84 -14.24 -3.13 -4.38
CA ASP A 84 -15.13 -3.91 -5.23
C ASP A 84 -14.38 -5.05 -5.94
N LEU A 85 -13.22 -4.73 -6.52
CA LEU A 85 -12.37 -5.72 -7.19
C LEU A 85 -11.95 -6.84 -6.23
N VAL A 86 -11.57 -6.52 -4.98
CA VAL A 86 -11.21 -7.52 -3.96
C VAL A 86 -12.38 -8.47 -3.70
N VAL A 87 -13.59 -7.95 -3.48
CA VAL A 87 -14.79 -8.78 -3.25
C VAL A 87 -15.05 -9.70 -4.44
N GLU A 88 -14.96 -9.16 -5.66
CA GLU A 88 -15.19 -9.95 -6.86
C GLU A 88 -14.13 -11.02 -7.09
N LEU A 89 -12.85 -10.71 -6.86
CA LEU A 89 -11.77 -11.67 -7.04
C LEU A 89 -11.90 -12.82 -6.04
N VAL A 90 -12.17 -12.54 -4.77
CA VAL A 90 -12.38 -13.58 -3.74
C VAL A 90 -13.46 -14.58 -4.17
N ILE A 91 -14.58 -14.09 -4.73
CA ILE A 91 -15.66 -14.94 -5.25
C ILE A 91 -15.24 -15.70 -6.51
N LYS A 92 -14.61 -15.03 -7.47
CA LYS A 92 -14.37 -15.58 -8.81
C LYS A 92 -13.12 -16.46 -8.88
N SER A 93 -12.18 -16.33 -7.94
CA SER A 93 -10.89 -17.01 -7.98
C SER A 93 -10.81 -18.33 -7.21
N ILE A 94 -11.95 -18.98 -6.91
CA ILE A 94 -12.00 -20.25 -6.16
C ILE A 94 -11.13 -21.35 -6.81
N HIS A 95 -11.03 -21.36 -8.14
CA HIS A 95 -10.20 -22.31 -8.89
C HIS A 95 -8.79 -21.79 -9.20
N SER A 96 -8.39 -20.64 -8.65
CA SER A 96 -7.10 -20.00 -8.86
C SER A 96 -6.50 -19.56 -7.53
N PRO A 97 -5.89 -20.48 -6.77
CA PRO A 97 -5.41 -20.20 -5.42
C PRO A 97 -4.41 -19.03 -5.33
N SER A 98 -3.55 -18.85 -6.34
CA SER A 98 -2.62 -17.72 -6.39
C SER A 98 -3.35 -16.37 -6.46
N ILE A 99 -4.37 -16.25 -7.31
CA ILE A 99 -5.18 -15.04 -7.44
C ILE A 99 -5.96 -14.78 -6.16
N PHE A 100 -6.49 -15.83 -5.54
CA PHE A 100 -7.20 -15.73 -4.27
C PHE A 100 -6.32 -15.13 -3.16
N VAL A 101 -5.11 -15.65 -3.01
CA VAL A 101 -4.15 -15.17 -2.00
C VAL A 101 -3.84 -13.69 -2.23
N GLU A 102 -3.52 -13.30 -3.47
CA GLU A 102 -3.23 -11.89 -3.81
C GLU A 102 -4.44 -10.97 -3.56
N ALA A 103 -5.66 -11.43 -3.84
CA ALA A 103 -6.88 -10.68 -3.55
C ALA A 103 -7.08 -10.47 -2.03
N VAL A 104 -6.81 -11.49 -1.22
CA VAL A 104 -6.86 -11.40 0.24
C VAL A 104 -5.78 -10.46 0.76
N GLU A 105 -4.55 -10.54 0.27
CA GLU A 105 -3.46 -9.64 0.65
C GLU A 105 -3.77 -8.17 0.32
N LEU A 106 -4.35 -7.92 -0.86
CA LEU A 106 -4.84 -6.58 -1.23
C LEU A 106 -5.96 -6.11 -0.29
N GLY A 107 -6.91 -6.98 0.06
CA GLY A 107 -7.96 -6.68 1.04
C GLY A 107 -7.38 -6.29 2.42
N ILE A 108 -6.39 -7.04 2.90
CA ILE A 108 -5.67 -6.74 4.15
C ILE A 108 -4.98 -5.37 4.06
N ALA A 109 -4.31 -5.07 2.94
CA ALA A 109 -3.64 -3.79 2.74
C ALA A 109 -4.62 -2.60 2.70
N LEU A 110 -5.77 -2.76 2.05
CA LEU A 110 -6.83 -1.75 2.00
C LEU A 110 -7.46 -1.51 3.38
N LEU A 111 -7.67 -2.56 4.17
CA LEU A 111 -8.23 -2.48 5.53
C LEU A 111 -7.18 -2.17 6.61
N GLY A 112 -5.89 -2.12 6.24
CA GLY A 112 -4.77 -1.89 7.16
C GLY A 112 -4.96 -0.63 7.99
N GLY A 113 -4.86 -0.75 9.32
CA GLY A 113 -5.08 0.37 10.23
C GLY A 113 -6.55 0.75 10.45
N GLY A 114 -7.51 -0.03 9.93
CA GLY A 114 -8.93 0.10 10.26
C GLY A 114 -9.63 1.28 9.60
N ASN A 115 -9.38 1.51 8.30
CA ASN A 115 -9.97 2.63 7.58
C ASN A 115 -11.51 2.47 7.44
N PRO A 116 -12.33 3.35 8.06
CA PRO A 116 -13.78 3.20 8.08
C PRO A 116 -14.44 3.41 6.71
N ILE A 117 -13.79 4.12 5.79
CA ILE A 117 -14.30 4.31 4.42
C ILE A 117 -14.27 2.98 3.68
N ILE A 118 -13.12 2.30 3.70
CA ILE A 118 -12.93 0.99 3.05
C ILE A 118 -13.87 -0.05 3.64
N GLN A 119 -13.98 -0.09 4.98
CA GLN A 119 -14.90 -0.99 5.68
C GLN A 119 -16.34 -0.78 5.21
N LYS A 120 -16.78 0.48 5.10
CA LYS A 120 -18.12 0.82 4.61
C LYS A 120 -18.32 0.42 3.15
N SER A 121 -17.34 0.66 2.28
CA SER A 121 -17.40 0.29 0.86
C SER A 121 -17.57 -1.22 0.70
N MET A 122 -16.70 -2.02 1.34
CA MET A 122 -16.78 -3.49 1.31
C MET A 122 -18.08 -4.01 1.93
N TYR A 123 -18.51 -3.47 3.08
CA TYR A 123 -19.78 -3.84 3.71
C TYR A 123 -20.96 -3.59 2.76
N THR A 124 -21.02 -2.40 2.15
CA THR A 124 -22.10 -2.03 1.22
C THR A 124 -22.16 -2.98 0.03
N LYS A 125 -21.00 -3.36 -0.52
CA LYS A 125 -20.91 -4.33 -1.62
C LYS A 125 -21.43 -5.71 -1.22
N LEU A 126 -21.08 -6.17 -0.03
CA LEU A 126 -21.49 -7.46 0.51
C LEU A 126 -22.95 -7.49 0.99
N MET A 127 -23.64 -6.36 1.06
CA MET A 127 -25.09 -6.35 1.37
C MET A 127 -25.96 -6.84 0.20
N GLY A 128 -25.40 -7.01 -1.01
CA GLY A 128 -26.09 -7.67 -2.12
C GLY A 128 -26.22 -9.18 -1.87
N GLY A 129 -27.45 -9.68 -1.71
CA GLY A 129 -27.74 -11.06 -1.28
C GLY A 129 -26.91 -12.14 -1.99
N ASP A 130 -26.92 -12.14 -3.33
CA ASP A 130 -26.20 -13.15 -4.13
C ASP A 130 -24.67 -13.07 -3.99
N LEU A 131 -24.12 -11.85 -3.85
CA LEU A 131 -22.69 -11.64 -3.64
C LEU A 131 -22.27 -12.12 -2.25
N SER A 132 -23.08 -11.82 -1.23
CA SER A 132 -22.78 -12.23 0.15
C SER A 132 -22.67 -13.75 0.28
N GLN A 133 -23.63 -14.49 -0.29
CA GLN A 133 -23.66 -15.95 -0.23
C GLN A 133 -22.47 -16.56 -0.95
N SER A 134 -22.10 -16.00 -2.11
CA SER A 134 -20.98 -16.49 -2.90
C SER A 134 -19.62 -16.18 -2.24
N PHE A 135 -19.52 -15.07 -1.50
CA PHE A 135 -18.31 -14.66 -0.79
C PHE A 135 -18.03 -15.52 0.46
N PHE A 136 -19.08 -15.93 1.17
CA PHE A 136 -18.96 -16.68 2.44
C PHE A 136 -19.02 -18.21 2.26
N LYS A 137 -19.17 -18.70 1.04
CA LYS A 137 -19.20 -20.14 0.74
C LYS A 137 -17.80 -20.74 0.69
#